data_AF-A0A208XK49-F1
#
_entry.id   AF-A0A208XK49-F1
#
_cell.length_a   1.000
_cell.length_b   1.000
_cell.length_c   1.000
_cell.angle_alpha   90.00
_cell.angle_beta   90.00
_cell.angle_gamma   90.00
#
_symmetry.space_group_name_H-M   'P 1'
#
loop_
_entity.id
_entity.type
_entity.pdbx_description
1 polymer ?
#
loop_
_entity_poly.entity_id
_entity_poly.type
_entity_poly.pdbx_seq_one_letter_code
_entity_poly.pdbx_strand_id
1 'polypeptide(L)' 'MEDWTPQARGWVNERNFEIDTAPGEGGYQFRVRVLGFPLMQDGELFPSADAARAGAIAFLERQFQAKVEVE' A
#
# COMPACT_ATOMS: atom_id res chain seq x y z
N MET A 1 -5.01 -18.56 2.42
CA MET A 1 -5.20 -17.14 2.80
C MET A 1 -3.81 -16.55 2.88
N GLU A 2 -3.54 -15.49 2.14
CA GLU A 2 -2.28 -14.74 2.27
C GLU A 2 -2.25 -14.04 3.63
N ASP A 3 -1.07 -14.03 4.26
CA ASP A 3 -0.88 -13.46 5.59
C ASP A 3 -0.60 -11.94 5.48
N TRP A 4 -1.68 -11.17 5.33
CA TRP A 4 -1.62 -9.72 5.18
C TRP A 4 -1.37 -9.03 6.53
N THR A 5 -0.22 -8.38 6.66
CA THR A 5 0.20 -7.64 7.86
C THR A 5 0.09 -6.13 7.64
N PRO A 6 -0.59 -5.39 8.53
CA PRO A 6 -0.64 -3.93 8.47
C PRO A 6 0.75 -3.30 8.58
N GLN A 7 1.05 -2.34 7.71
CA GLN A 7 2.35 -1.67 7.64
C GLN A 7 2.27 -0.18 7.94
N ALA A 8 1.19 0.48 7.54
CA ALA A 8 1.02 1.91 7.69
C ALA A 8 -0.43 2.34 7.50
N ARG A 9 -0.76 3.50 8.03
CA ARG A 9 -1.98 4.24 7.71
C ARG A 9 -1.66 5.72 7.59
N GLY A 10 -2.59 6.48 7.05
CA GLY A 10 -2.46 7.92 6.98
C GLY A 10 -3.43 8.55 6.02
N TRP A 11 -3.01 9.66 5.42
CA TRP A 11 -3.85 10.52 4.60
C TRP A 11 -3.27 10.75 3.21
N VAL A 12 -4.14 10.71 2.20
CA VAL A 12 -3.85 11.16 0.85
C VAL A 12 -4.99 12.06 0.40
N ASN A 13 -4.68 13.32 0.09
CA ASN A 13 -5.68 14.39 0.03
C ASN A 13 -6.52 14.42 1.33
N GLU A 14 -7.84 14.30 1.22
CA GLU A 14 -8.77 14.30 2.36
C GLU A 14 -9.27 12.90 2.74
N ARG A 15 -8.51 11.85 2.36
CA ARG A 15 -8.95 10.45 2.50
C ARG A 15 -7.97 9.64 3.33
N ASN A 16 -8.53 8.86 4.25
CA ASN A 16 -7.79 7.85 5.00
C ASN A 16 -7.37 6.70 4.08
N PHE A 17 -6.16 6.20 4.31
CA PHE A 17 -5.72 4.94 3.73
C PHE A 17 -5.06 4.01 4.76
N GLU A 18 -5.04 2.73 4.45
CA GLU A 18 -4.25 1.69 5.12
C GLU A 18 -3.44 0.92 4.08
N ILE A 19 -2.20 0.60 4.43
CA ILE A 19 -1.30 -0.27 3.65
C ILE A 19 -1.10 -1.56 4.43
N ASP A 20 -1.38 -2.69 3.79
CA ASP A 20 -0.96 -4.00 4.27
C ASP A 20 0.05 -4.60 3.29
N THR A 21 0.96 -5.45 3.78
CA THR A 21 1.84 -6.26 2.94
C THR A 21 1.72 -7.73 3.27
N ALA A 22 2.01 -8.58 2.30
CA ALA A 22 2.03 -10.03 2.47
C ALA A 22 3.23 -10.61 1.73
N PRO A 23 3.86 -11.69 2.26
CA PRO A 23 4.77 -12.50 1.46
C PRO A 23 3.98 -13.25 0.38
N GLY A 24 4.50 -13.28 -0.84
CA GLY A 24 4.01 -14.04 -1.99
C GLY A 24 5.13 -14.87 -2.64
N GLU A 25 4.78 -15.62 -3.69
CA GLU A 25 5.77 -16.37 -4.45
C GLU A 25 6.71 -15.42 -5.20
N GLY A 26 7.95 -15.27 -4.70
CA GLY A 26 8.98 -14.45 -5.33
C GLY A 26 9.16 -13.04 -4.77
N GLY A 27 8.40 -12.64 -3.74
CA GLY A 27 8.59 -11.35 -3.08
C GLY A 27 7.43 -10.95 -2.17
N TYR A 28 7.47 -9.73 -1.66
CA TYR A 28 6.39 -9.10 -0.92
C TYR A 28 5.49 -8.32 -1.88
N GLN A 29 4.19 -8.39 -1.62
CA GLN A 29 3.19 -7.59 -2.30
C GLN A 29 2.56 -6.61 -1.32
N PHE A 30 1.94 -5.56 -1.84
CA PHE A 30 1.15 -4.61 -1.04
C PHE A 30 -0.30 -4.58 -1.49
N ARG A 31 -1.16 -4.15 -0.58
CA ARG A 31 -2.52 -3.70 -0.91
C ARG A 31 -2.81 -2.42 -0.15
N VAL A 32 -3.67 -1.60 -0.72
CA VAL A 32 -4.08 -0.33 -0.14
C VAL A 32 -5.60 -0.26 -0.06
N ARG A 33 -6.11 0.05 1.13
CA ARG A 33 -7.50 0.43 1.35
C ARG A 33 -7.57 1.94 1.46
N VAL A 34 -8.32 2.60 0.57
CA VAL A 34 -8.62 4.04 0.68
C VAL A 34 -10.11 4.23 0.90
N LEU A 35 -10.48 5.08 1.85
CA LEU A 35 -11.88 5.32 2.17
C LEU A 35 -12.64 5.82 0.93
N GLY A 36 -13.70 5.09 0.56
CA GLY A 36 -14.55 5.40 -0.60
C GLY A 36 -14.06 4.82 -1.94
N PHE A 37 -13.01 3.98 -1.95
CA PHE A 37 -12.49 3.32 -3.14
C PHE A 37 -12.51 1.79 -2.99
N PRO A 38 -12.57 1.03 -4.10
CA PRO A 38 -12.27 -0.40 -4.08
C PRO A 38 -10.87 -0.68 -3.53
N LEU A 39 -10.65 -1.91 -3.05
CA LEU A 39 -9.30 -2.37 -2.66
C LEU A 39 -8.35 -2.22 -3.86
N MET A 40 -7.21 -1.58 -3.64
CA MET A 40 -6.20 -1.39 -4.67
C MET A 40 -5.00 -2.28 -4.40
N GLN A 41 -4.53 -2.95 -5.43
CA GLN A 41 -3.35 -3.82 -5.41
C GLN A 41 -2.57 -3.57 -6.70
N ASP A 42 -1.25 -3.59 -6.60
CA ASP A 42 -0.37 -3.63 -7.76
C ASP A 42 0.21 -5.04 -7.89
N GLY A 43 0.53 -5.46 -9.12
CA GLY A 43 1.15 -6.76 -9.40
C GLY A 43 2.66 -6.78 -9.19
N GLU A 44 3.25 -5.65 -8.80
CA GLU A 44 4.68 -5.53 -8.53
C GLU A 44 5.08 -6.29 -7.25
N LEU A 45 6.18 -7.05 -7.34
CA LEU A 45 6.76 -7.78 -6.22
C LEU A 45 8.01 -7.06 -5.72
N PHE A 46 8.13 -6.97 -4.40
CA PHE A 46 9.19 -6.23 -3.72
C PHE A 46 10.08 -7.18 -2.90
N PRO A 47 11.36 -6.84 -2.69
CA PRO A 47 12.29 -7.71 -1.97
C PRO A 47 12.01 -7.83 -0.47
N SER A 48 11.23 -6.92 0.12
CA SER A 48 10.90 -6.90 1.55
C SER A 48 9.56 -6.21 1.81
N ALA A 49 9.01 -6.40 3.01
CA ALA A 49 7.81 -5.68 3.47
C ALA A 49 8.01 -4.16 3.45
N ASP A 50 9.19 -3.67 3.86
CA ASP A 50 9.52 -2.24 3.82
C ASP A 50 9.56 -1.69 2.39
N ALA A 51 10.11 -2.45 1.45
CA ALA A 51 10.14 -2.08 0.05
C ALA A 51 8.71 -2.07 -0.55
N ALA A 52 7.88 -3.05 -0.20
CA ALA A 52 6.46 -3.08 -0.59
C ALA A 52 5.68 -1.91 -0.01
N ARG A 53 5.94 -1.53 1.25
CA ARG A 53 5.37 -0.34 1.89
C ARG A 53 5.77 0.94 1.14
N ALA A 54 7.05 1.09 0.77
CA ALA A 54 7.52 2.23 -0.01
C ALA A 54 6.89 2.26 -1.42
N GLY A 55 6.75 1.10 -2.06
CA GLY A 55 6.03 0.94 -3.32
C GLY A 55 4.57 1.36 -3.22
N ALA A 56 3.87 0.94 -2.16
CA ALA A 56 2.49 1.32 -1.89
C ALA A 56 2.30 2.84 -1.72
N ILE A 57 3.23 3.50 -1.03
CA ILE A 57 3.24 4.96 -0.89
C ILE A 57 3.42 5.62 -2.27
N ALA A 58 4.42 5.19 -3.05
CA ALA A 58 4.65 5.73 -4.39
C ALA A 58 3.47 5.46 -5.35
N PHE A 59 2.78 4.33 -5.18
CA PHE A 59 1.55 4.01 -5.90
C PHE A 59 0.43 4.99 -5.55
N LEU A 60 0.17 5.20 -4.26
CA LEU A 60 -0.82 6.17 -3.77
C LEU A 60 -0.55 7.58 -4.30
N GLU A 61 0.70 8.04 -4.23
CA GLU A 61 1.06 9.39 -4.69
C GLU A 61 0.80 9.58 -6.19
N ARG A 62 1.03 8.54 -6.99
CA ARG A 62 0.74 8.57 -8.43
C ARG A 62 -0.76 8.54 -8.73
N GLN A 63 -1.52 7.67 -8.05
CA GLN A 63 -2.97 7.53 -8.28
C GLN A 63 -3.73 8.80 -7.94
N PHE A 64 -3.34 9.47 -6.85
CA PHE A 64 -4.03 10.66 -6.36
C PHE A 64 -3.35 11.97 -6.74
N GLN A 65 -2.20 11.91 -7.42
CA GLN A 65 -1.37 13.06 -7.78
C GLN A 65 -1.10 13.99 -6.59
N ALA A 66 -0.90 13.39 -5.42
CA ALA A 66 -0.83 14.07 -4.13
C ALA A 66 0.21 13.40 -3.25
N LYS A 67 0.82 14.17 -2.34
CA LYS A 67 1.72 13.58 -1.34
C LYS A 67 0.94 12.79 -0.31
N VAL A 68 1.57 11.73 0.16
CA VAL A 68 1.03 10.87 1.21
C VAL A 68 1.62 11.30 2.56
N GLU A 69 0.76 11.45 3.56
CA GLU A 69 1.13 11.66 4.96
C GLU A 69 0.94 10.34 5.72
N VAL A 70 1.97 9.86 6.42
CA VAL A 70 1.99 8.53 7.04
C VAL A 70 2.21 8.64 8.55
N GLU A 71 1.48 7.83 9.31
CA GLU A 71 1.65 7.64 10.77
C GLU A 71 2.56 6.45 11.12
#